data_AF-A0A927TR87-F1
#
_entry.id   AF-A0A927TR87-F1
#
_cell.length_a   1.000
_cell.length_b   1.000
_cell.length_c   1.000
_cell.angle_alpha   90.00
_cell.angle_beta   90.00
_cell.angle_gamma   90.00
#
_symmetry.space_group_name_H-M   'P 1'
#
loop_
_entity.id
_entity.type
_entity.pdbx_description
1 polymer ?
#
loop_
_entity_poly.entity_id
_entity_poly.type
_entity_poly.pdbx_seq_one_letter_code
_entity_poly.pdbx_strand_id
1 'polypeptide(L)'
;MMIAKLIIEVLIMWILYAIYMAILVHGKGPVGGIFFYPMAMQDRVVELGLTTKDKIKRGKTFAFVLLFVWMFVAPMIMILIVNRTRSYLGCCIQFYILFLGAEFFDWLVIDTIWVAMSDWWLIPGTEDLNDTWHNVNVKKWKFVKLIPFSVPVAAIVGGIYFLIGKIF
;
A
#
# COMPACT_ATOMS: atom_id res chain seq x y z
N MET A 1 -7.23 -2.30 -25.22
CA MET A 1 -7.90 -1.82 -23.99
C MET A 1 -7.99 -0.31 -24.06
N MET A 2 -9.14 0.28 -23.70
CA MET A 2 -9.30 1.74 -23.75
C MET A 2 -8.58 2.39 -22.57
N ILE A 3 -7.78 3.44 -22.83
CA ILE A 3 -7.01 4.18 -21.82
C ILE A 3 -7.91 4.69 -20.69
N ALA A 4 -9.12 5.16 -21.01
CA ALA A 4 -10.10 5.61 -20.01
C ALA A 4 -10.46 4.52 -18.99
N LYS A 5 -10.55 3.25 -19.42
CA LYS A 5 -10.85 2.13 -18.53
C LYS A 5 -9.72 1.89 -17.53
N LEU A 6 -8.48 1.94 -17.98
CA LEU A 6 -7.31 1.84 -17.12
C LEU A 6 -7.24 2.96 -16.08
N ILE A 7 -7.56 4.19 -16.48
CA ILE A 7 -7.58 5.33 -15.55
C ILE A 7 -8.62 5.08 -14.45
N ILE A 8 -9.81 4.61 -14.81
CA ILE A 8 -10.86 4.26 -13.85
C ILE A 8 -10.39 3.14 -12.90
N GLU A 9 -9.73 2.10 -13.41
CA GLU A 9 -9.22 1.00 -12.59
C GLU A 9 -8.14 1.47 -11.60
N VAL A 10 -7.23 2.36 -12.02
CA VAL A 10 -6.26 3.00 -11.12
C VAL A 10 -6.95 3.85 -10.05
N LEU A 11 -7.97 4.63 -10.41
CA LEU A 11 -8.75 5.40 -9.44
C LEU A 11 -9.48 4.50 -8.43
N ILE A 12 -10.00 3.35 -8.87
CA ILE A 12 -10.57 2.35 -7.96
C ILE A 12 -9.50 1.83 -7.00
N MET A 13 -8.29 1.55 -7.48
CA MET A 13 -7.18 1.15 -6.60
C MET A 13 -6.89 2.21 -5.55
N TRP A 14 -6.89 3.50 -5.90
CA TRP A 14 -6.69 4.61 -4.95
C TRP A 14 -7.80 4.67 -3.89
N ILE A 15 -9.06 4.53 -4.30
CA ILE A 15 -10.20 4.53 -3.37
C ILE A 15 -10.09 3.35 -2.40
N LEU A 16 -9.80 2.16 -2.91
CA LEU A 16 -9.64 0.97 -2.07
C LEU A 16 -8.46 1.12 -1.10
N TYR A 17 -7.37 1.77 -1.51
CA TYR A 17 -6.25 2.06 -0.61
C TYR A 17 -6.60 3.07 0.48
N ALA A 18 -7.34 4.11 0.13
CA ALA A 18 -7.84 5.10 1.09
C ALA A 18 -8.79 4.44 2.12
N ILE A 19 -9.67 3.53 1.67
CA ILE A 19 -10.52 2.74 2.56
C ILE A 19 -9.69 1.84 3.47
N TYR A 20 -8.68 1.16 2.92
CA TYR A 20 -7.74 0.35 3.70
C TYR A 20 -7.08 1.18 4.82
N MET A 21 -6.53 2.35 4.48
CA MET A 21 -5.92 3.24 5.46
C MET A 21 -6.93 3.73 6.50
N ALA A 22 -8.15 4.09 6.09
CA ALA A 22 -9.22 4.50 6.99
C ALA A 22 -9.59 3.39 8.00
N ILE A 23 -9.67 2.13 7.55
CA ILE A 23 -9.92 0.97 8.42
C ILE A 23 -8.80 0.81 9.46
N LEU A 24 -7.53 0.95 9.05
CA LEU A 24 -6.39 0.77 9.94
C LEU A 24 -6.37 1.78 11.09
N VAL A 25 -6.71 3.03 10.79
CA VAL A 25 -6.65 4.10 11.77
C VAL A 25 -7.95 4.32 12.54
N HIS A 26 -9.02 3.64 12.14
CA HIS A 26 -10.35 3.82 12.73
C HIS A 26 -10.33 3.58 14.25
N GLY A 27 -10.79 4.58 15.01
CA GLY A 27 -10.89 4.53 16.47
C GLY A 27 -9.56 4.52 17.25
N LYS A 28 -8.41 4.49 16.57
CA LYS A 28 -7.07 4.44 17.20
C LYS A 28 -6.11 5.53 16.72
N GLY A 29 -6.48 6.27 15.68
CA GLY A 29 -5.63 7.29 15.09
C GLY A 29 -4.28 6.71 14.63
N PRO A 30 -3.17 7.45 14.79
CA PRO A 30 -1.84 7.01 14.37
C PRO A 30 -1.37 5.70 15.01
N VAL A 31 -1.78 5.44 16.26
CA VAL A 31 -1.43 4.21 16.99
C VAL A 31 -1.99 2.97 16.28
N GLY A 32 -3.09 3.11 15.53
CA GLY A 32 -3.64 2.04 14.69
C GLY A 32 -2.68 1.56 13.61
N GLY A 33 -1.85 2.47 13.08
CA GLY A 33 -0.85 2.20 12.04
C GLY A 33 0.60 2.11 12.57
N ILE A 34 0.81 2.00 13.88
CA ILE A 34 2.16 2.08 14.47
C ILE A 34 3.14 1.04 13.93
N PHE A 35 2.67 -0.10 13.40
CA PHE A 35 3.54 -1.12 12.82
C PHE A 35 4.24 -0.66 11.52
N PHE A 36 3.85 0.47 10.93
CA PHE A 36 4.58 1.13 9.85
C PHE A 36 5.76 1.98 10.33
N TYR A 37 5.74 2.39 11.60
CA TYR A 37 6.74 3.26 12.18
C TYR A 37 8.04 2.49 12.49
N PRO A 38 9.17 3.19 12.64
CA PRO A 38 10.41 2.61 13.14
C PRO A 38 10.21 1.87 14.48
N MET A 39 10.99 0.81 14.71
CA MET A 39 10.89 -0.02 15.91
C MET A 39 11.03 0.80 17.21
N ALA A 40 11.89 1.83 17.22
CA ALA A 40 12.04 2.72 18.37
C ALA A 40 10.73 3.44 18.76
N MET A 41 9.92 3.87 17.78
CA MET A 41 8.61 4.45 18.06
C MET A 41 7.60 3.38 18.52
N GLN A 42 7.66 2.18 17.94
CA GLN A 42 6.82 1.06 18.38
C GLN A 42 7.07 0.71 19.85
N ASP A 43 8.33 0.65 20.28
CA ASP A 43 8.70 0.40 21.68
C ASP A 43 8.26 1.57 22.58
N ARG A 44 8.50 2.83 22.17
CA ARG A 44 8.08 4.02 22.94
C ARG A 44 6.57 4.07 23.17
N VAL A 45 5.73 3.78 22.17
CA VAL A 45 4.27 3.79 22.39
C VAL A 45 3.79 2.65 23.28
N VAL A 46 4.56 1.55 23.39
CA VAL A 46 4.28 0.48 24.36
C VAL A 46 4.67 0.94 25.76
N GLU A 47 5.81 1.61 25.92
CA GLU A 47 6.23 2.23 27.20
C GLU A 47 5.24 3.28 27.70
N LEU A 48 4.69 4.09 26.80
CA LEU A 48 3.64 5.07 27.09
C LEU A 48 2.26 4.45 27.40
N GLY A 49 2.13 3.12 27.32
CA GLY A 49 0.88 2.41 27.61
C GLY A 49 -0.22 2.60 26.56
N LEU A 50 0.10 3.19 25.39
CA LEU A 50 -0.88 3.45 24.33
C LEU A 50 -1.29 2.15 23.60
N THR A 51 -0.42 1.14 23.61
CA THR A 51 -0.69 -0.18 23.03
C THR A 51 0.20 -1.26 23.65
N THR A 52 0.16 -2.48 23.12
CA THR A 52 0.99 -3.62 23.56
C THR A 52 1.62 -4.29 22.35
N LYS A 53 2.77 -4.97 22.55
CA LYS A 53 3.45 -5.71 21.46
C LYS A 53 2.52 -6.73 20.79
N ASP A 54 1.66 -7.40 21.55
CA ASP A 54 0.69 -8.36 21.01
C ASP A 54 -0.42 -7.70 20.17
N LYS A 55 -0.89 -6.51 20.56
CA LYS A 55 -1.86 -5.74 19.77
C LYS A 55 -1.21 -5.24 18.47
N ILE A 56 0.04 -4.77 18.52
CA ILE A 56 0.80 -4.35 17.34
C ILE A 56 0.97 -5.52 16.38
N LYS A 57 1.42 -6.69 16.88
CA LYS A 57 1.64 -7.88 16.04
C LYS A 57 0.36 -8.34 15.34
N ARG A 58 -0.76 -8.43 16.08
CA ARG A 58 -2.06 -8.81 15.49
C ARG A 58 -2.56 -7.79 14.48
N GLY A 59 -2.45 -6.50 14.80
CA GLY A 59 -2.81 -5.41 13.89
C GLY A 59 -1.98 -5.44 12.60
N LYS A 60 -0.66 -5.65 12.73
CA LYS A 60 0.25 -5.84 11.61
C LYS A 60 -0.20 -7.00 10.73
N THR A 61 -0.40 -8.19 11.28
CA THR A 61 -0.85 -9.36 10.49
C THR A 61 -2.14 -9.06 9.73
N PHE A 62 -3.15 -8.50 10.40
CA PHE A 62 -4.41 -8.12 9.76
C PHE A 62 -4.19 -7.12 8.61
N ALA A 63 -3.41 -6.07 8.86
CA ALA A 63 -3.11 -5.04 7.87
C ALA A 63 -2.41 -5.61 6.63
N PHE A 64 -1.38 -6.44 6.81
CA PHE A 64 -0.63 -7.04 5.70
C PHE A 64 -1.49 -8.02 4.89
N VAL A 65 -2.41 -8.76 5.52
CA VAL A 65 -3.37 -9.61 4.81
C VAL A 65 -4.31 -8.76 3.95
N LEU A 66 -4.86 -7.69 4.51
CA LEU A 66 -5.78 -6.81 3.78
C LEU A 66 -5.08 -6.08 2.64
N LEU A 67 -3.85 -5.62 2.87
CA LEU A 67 -3.00 -5.02 1.85
C LEU A 67 -2.69 -6.00 0.72
N PHE A 68 -2.40 -7.27 1.03
CA PHE A 68 -2.16 -8.30 0.03
C PHE A 68 -3.40 -8.54 -0.85
N VAL A 69 -4.58 -8.65 -0.24
CA VAL A 69 -5.84 -8.81 -0.99
C VAL A 69 -6.06 -7.63 -1.92
N TRP A 70 -5.91 -6.41 -1.41
CA TRP A 70 -6.05 -5.21 -2.23
C TRP A 70 -5.02 -5.16 -3.37
N MET A 71 -3.75 -5.40 -3.08
CA MET A 71 -2.66 -5.21 -4.03
C MET A 71 -2.61 -6.27 -5.14
N PHE A 72 -3.04 -7.51 -4.84
CA PHE A 72 -2.93 -8.62 -5.79
C PHE A 72 -4.29 -9.15 -6.24
N VAL A 73 -5.25 -9.36 -5.33
CA VAL A 73 -6.54 -9.94 -5.72
C VAL A 73 -7.40 -8.94 -6.49
N ALA A 74 -7.43 -7.66 -6.10
CA ALA A 74 -8.25 -6.67 -6.82
C ALA A 74 -7.77 -6.45 -8.28
N PRO A 75 -6.46 -6.26 -8.57
CA PRO A 75 -5.98 -6.23 -9.95
C PRO A 75 -6.26 -7.51 -10.72
N MET A 76 -6.16 -8.69 -10.09
CA MET A 76 -6.50 -9.96 -10.76
C MET A 76 -7.96 -9.96 -11.25
N ILE A 77 -8.91 -9.51 -10.42
CA ILE A 77 -10.32 -9.40 -10.79
C ILE A 77 -10.49 -8.44 -11.97
N MET A 78 -9.88 -7.26 -11.91
CA MET A 78 -9.96 -6.28 -13.01
C MET A 78 -9.38 -6.87 -14.31
N ILE A 79 -8.20 -7.47 -14.25
CA ILE A 79 -7.47 -7.97 -15.43
C ILE A 79 -8.19 -9.18 -16.05
N LEU A 80 -8.57 -10.17 -15.24
CA LEU A 80 -9.08 -11.45 -15.75
C LEU A 80 -10.59 -11.46 -15.94
N ILE A 81 -11.36 -10.77 -15.10
CA ILE A 81 -12.82 -10.81 -15.13
C ILE A 81 -13.38 -9.61 -15.89
N VAL A 82 -12.95 -8.40 -15.52
CA VAL A 82 -13.48 -7.16 -16.11
C VAL A 82 -12.88 -6.86 -17.49
N ASN A 83 -11.57 -7.06 -17.65
CA ASN A 83 -10.83 -6.83 -18.90
C ASN A 83 -10.75 -8.07 -19.78
N ARG A 84 -11.06 -9.25 -19.22
CA ARG A 84 -10.97 -10.55 -19.92
C ARG A 84 -9.62 -10.75 -20.62
N THR A 85 -8.56 -10.28 -19.98
CA THR A 85 -7.21 -10.40 -20.51
C THR A 85 -6.79 -11.86 -20.44
N ARG A 86 -6.26 -12.39 -21.55
CA ARG A 86 -5.84 -13.80 -21.67
C ARG A 86 -4.45 -13.98 -22.27
N SER A 87 -3.75 -12.89 -22.59
CA SER A 87 -2.34 -12.93 -23.01
C SER A 87 -1.42 -12.67 -21.83
N TYR A 88 -0.25 -13.33 -21.81
CA TYR A 88 0.76 -13.15 -20.77
C TYR A 88 1.20 -11.68 -20.67
N LEU A 89 1.68 -11.11 -21.78
CA LEU A 89 2.12 -9.70 -21.81
C LEU A 89 0.99 -8.74 -21.44
N GLY A 90 -0.26 -9.04 -21.82
CA GLY A 90 -1.41 -8.24 -21.40
C GLY A 90 -1.58 -8.23 -19.89
N CYS A 91 -1.47 -9.40 -19.23
CA CYS A 91 -1.57 -9.49 -17.77
C CYS A 91 -0.42 -8.75 -17.08
N CYS A 92 0.82 -8.90 -17.57
CA CYS A 92 2.00 -8.22 -17.02
C CYS A 92 1.88 -6.70 -17.12
N ILE A 93 1.54 -6.17 -18.31
CA ILE A 93 1.43 -4.73 -18.54
C ILE A 93 0.29 -4.12 -17.71
N GLN A 94 -0.88 -4.76 -17.67
CA GLN A 94 -2.00 -4.24 -16.89
C GLN A 94 -1.70 -4.25 -15.39
N PHE A 95 -1.12 -5.34 -14.88
CA PHE A 95 -0.74 -5.40 -13.47
C PHE A 95 0.33 -4.35 -13.15
N TYR A 96 1.34 -4.18 -14.00
CA TYR A 96 2.37 -3.14 -13.83
C TYR A 96 1.77 -1.74 -13.71
N ILE A 97 0.82 -1.39 -14.58
CA ILE A 97 0.13 -0.09 -14.56
C ILE A 97 -0.69 0.08 -13.29
N LEU A 98 -1.47 -0.93 -12.89
CA LEU A 98 -2.30 -0.86 -11.68
C LEU A 98 -1.44 -0.78 -10.42
N PHE A 99 -0.38 -1.59 -10.34
CA PHE A 99 0.57 -1.61 -9.23
C PHE A 99 1.30 -0.26 -9.08
N LEU A 100 1.88 0.27 -10.16
CA LEU A 100 2.53 1.58 -10.09
C LEU A 100 1.54 2.72 -9.85
N GLY A 101 0.33 2.64 -10.40
CA GLY A 101 -0.73 3.61 -10.12
C GLY A 101 -1.07 3.65 -8.64
N ALA A 102 -1.26 2.48 -8.02
CA ALA A 102 -1.48 2.33 -6.59
C ALA A 102 -0.32 2.88 -5.75
N GLU A 103 0.92 2.51 -6.09
CA GLU A 103 2.12 2.91 -5.36
C GLU A 103 2.47 4.38 -5.52
N PHE A 104 2.09 4.99 -6.65
CA PHE A 104 2.18 6.43 -6.84
C PHE A 104 1.29 7.18 -5.85
N PHE A 105 0.04 6.72 -5.68
CA PHE A 105 -0.88 7.30 -4.71
C PHE A 105 -0.41 7.11 -3.28
N ASP A 106 0.08 5.91 -2.93
CA ASP A 106 0.69 5.67 -1.62
C ASP A 106 1.85 6.66 -1.38
N TRP A 107 2.84 6.67 -2.27
CA TRP A 107 4.02 7.53 -2.13
C TRP A 107 3.67 9.02 -2.01
N LEU A 108 2.82 9.54 -2.89
CA LEU A 108 2.51 10.96 -2.96
C LEU A 108 1.52 11.37 -1.87
N VAL A 109 0.35 10.73 -1.82
CA VAL A 109 -0.77 11.17 -1.00
C VAL A 109 -0.63 10.67 0.43
N ILE A 110 -0.36 9.38 0.62
CA ILE A 110 -0.30 8.79 1.94
C ILE A 110 1.05 9.09 2.61
N ASP A 111 2.13 8.68 1.99
CA ASP A 111 3.48 8.77 2.53
C ASP A 111 3.97 10.21 2.64
N THR A 112 3.84 10.99 1.56
CA THR A 112 4.39 12.35 1.53
C THR A 112 3.44 13.37 2.14
N ILE A 113 2.22 13.51 1.60
CA ILE A 113 1.30 14.57 2.02
C ILE A 113 0.71 14.27 3.41
N TRP A 114 0.13 13.09 3.62
CA TRP A 114 -0.56 12.80 4.88
C TRP A 114 0.41 12.42 6.00
N VAL A 115 1.36 11.52 5.77
CA VAL A 115 2.31 11.09 6.81
C VAL A 115 3.40 12.12 7.04
N ALA A 116 4.17 12.52 6.02
CA ALA A 116 5.36 13.34 6.26
C ALA A 116 5.09 14.86 6.40
N MET A 117 4.04 15.40 5.78
CA MET A 117 3.77 16.85 5.78
C MET A 117 2.67 17.30 6.75
N SER A 118 1.85 16.37 7.27
CA SER A 118 0.75 16.72 8.17
C SER A 118 1.05 16.30 9.61
N ASP A 119 0.48 17.04 10.56
CA ASP A 119 0.63 16.73 11.99
C ASP A 119 -0.24 15.55 12.44
N TRP A 120 -1.08 15.00 11.56
CA TRP A 120 -2.08 14.00 11.91
C TRP A 120 -1.46 12.70 12.42
N TRP A 121 -0.29 12.32 11.90
CA TRP A 121 0.44 11.10 12.27
C TRP A 121 1.42 11.30 13.44
N LEU A 122 1.51 12.50 14.00
CA LEU A 122 2.35 12.73 15.18
C LEU A 122 1.73 12.05 16.41
N ILE A 123 2.56 11.35 17.18
CA ILE A 123 2.14 10.71 18.43
C ILE A 123 2.78 11.48 19.59
N PRO A 124 1.97 12.00 20.55
CA PRO A 124 2.51 12.67 21.72
C PRO A 124 3.46 11.75 22.51
N GLY A 125 4.64 12.26 22.87
CA GLY A 125 5.68 11.51 23.58
C GLY A 125 6.68 10.77 22.69
N THR A 126 6.62 10.98 21.36
CA THR A 126 7.60 10.48 20.37
C THR A 126 8.25 11.58 19.53
N GLU A 127 8.18 12.83 19.98
CA GLU A 127 8.59 14.01 19.21
C GLU A 127 10.08 13.95 18.81
N ASP A 128 10.92 13.39 19.70
CA ASP A 128 12.35 13.17 19.49
C ASP A 128 12.67 12.24 18.31
N LEU A 129 11.69 11.43 17.88
CA LEU A 129 11.86 10.46 16.82
C LEU A 129 11.22 10.91 15.49
N ASN A 130 10.48 12.02 15.46
CA ASN A 130 9.65 12.39 14.31
C ASN A 130 10.40 12.42 12.98
N ASP A 131 11.64 12.94 12.93
CA ASP A 131 12.45 13.03 11.71
C ASP A 131 12.79 11.67 11.07
N THR A 132 12.70 10.58 11.84
CA THR A 132 12.97 9.23 11.34
C THR A 132 11.84 8.67 10.47
N TRP A 133 10.64 9.27 10.52
CA TRP A 133 9.46 8.78 9.82
C TRP A 133 8.67 9.89 9.11
N HIS A 134 8.49 11.04 9.77
CA HIS A 134 7.75 12.21 9.28
C HIS A 134 8.68 13.17 8.52
N ASN A 135 9.46 12.66 7.56
CA ASN A 135 10.40 13.46 6.79
C ASN A 135 10.30 13.15 5.29
N VAL A 136 10.01 14.17 4.49
CA VAL A 136 9.88 14.06 3.03
C VAL A 136 11.15 13.52 2.39
N ASN A 137 12.33 13.85 2.93
CA ASN A 137 13.60 13.36 2.41
C ASN A 137 13.79 11.85 2.58
N VAL A 138 13.16 11.25 3.60
CA VAL A 138 13.17 9.80 3.81
C VAL A 138 12.31 9.10 2.74
N LYS A 139 11.23 9.74 2.28
CA LYS A 139 10.24 9.14 1.38
C LYS A 139 10.42 9.50 -0.10
N LYS A 140 11.10 10.61 -0.43
CA LYS A 140 11.18 11.16 -1.81
C LYS A 140 11.67 10.20 -2.89
N TRP A 141 12.52 9.23 -2.55
CA TRP A 141 13.07 8.27 -3.51
C TRP A 141 12.32 6.94 -3.56
N LYS A 142 11.30 6.72 -2.72
CA LYS A 142 10.59 5.43 -2.62
C LYS A 142 9.98 5.03 -3.97
N PHE A 143 9.18 5.91 -4.57
CA PHE A 143 8.51 5.61 -5.83
C PHE A 143 9.49 5.41 -7.00
N VAL A 144 10.50 6.27 -7.11
CA VAL A 144 11.52 6.17 -8.18
C VAL A 144 12.27 4.84 -8.12
N LYS A 145 12.63 4.38 -6.92
CA LYS A 145 13.27 3.06 -6.71
C LYS A 145 12.33 1.90 -7.04
N LEU A 146 11.02 2.10 -6.86
CA LEU A 146 10.02 1.07 -7.11
C LEU A 146 9.77 0.81 -8.60
N ILE A 147 9.90 1.82 -9.47
CA ILE A 147 9.69 1.68 -10.92
C ILE A 147 10.49 0.49 -11.51
N PRO A 148 11.83 0.43 -11.42
CA PRO A 148 12.58 -0.70 -11.96
C PRO A 148 12.32 -2.01 -11.20
N PHE A 149 12.09 -1.94 -9.88
CA PHE A 149 11.78 -3.13 -9.06
C PHE A 149 10.43 -3.76 -9.42
N SER A 150 9.46 -2.97 -9.86
CA SER A 150 8.12 -3.43 -10.20
C SER A 150 8.05 -4.23 -11.49
N VAL A 151 9.05 -4.12 -12.37
CA VAL A 151 9.12 -4.89 -13.63
C VAL A 151 9.18 -6.41 -13.40
N PRO A 152 10.14 -6.97 -12.62
CA PRO A 152 10.15 -8.40 -12.33
C PRO A 152 8.93 -8.86 -11.53
N VAL A 153 8.43 -8.02 -10.60
CA VAL A 153 7.19 -8.32 -9.85
C VAL A 153 6.02 -8.48 -10.82
N ALA A 154 5.88 -7.56 -11.77
CA ALA A 154 4.80 -7.61 -12.76
C ALA A 154 4.93 -8.79 -13.73
N ALA A 155 6.15 -9.20 -14.09
CA ALA A 155 6.37 -10.40 -14.88
C ALA A 155 5.89 -11.66 -14.13
N ILE A 156 6.27 -11.79 -12.85
CA ILE A 156 5.88 -12.94 -12.02
C ILE A 156 4.37 -12.96 -11.79
N VAL A 157 3.80 -11.85 -11.29
CA VAL A 157 2.38 -11.77 -10.95
C VAL A 157 1.50 -11.84 -12.20
N GLY A 158 1.88 -11.17 -13.29
CA GLY A 158 1.21 -11.28 -14.58
C GLY A 158 1.24 -12.70 -15.13
N GLY A 159 2.34 -13.43 -14.91
CA GLY A 159 2.44 -14.87 -15.20
C GLY A 159 1.44 -15.71 -14.41
N ILE A 160 1.33 -15.46 -13.11
CA ILE A 160 0.34 -16.13 -12.25
C ILE A 160 -1.08 -15.85 -12.77
N TYR A 161 -1.41 -14.60 -13.08
CA TYR A 161 -2.74 -14.25 -13.61
C TYR A 161 -3.02 -14.90 -14.96
N PHE A 162 -2.03 -14.93 -15.84
CA PHE A 162 -2.16 -15.62 -17.13
C PHE A 162 -2.45 -17.12 -16.96
N LEU A 163 -1.77 -17.79 -16.03
CA LEU A 163 -2.02 -19.21 -15.73
C LEU A 163 -3.42 -19.40 -15.14
N ILE A 164 -3.84 -18.56 -14.19
CA ILE A 164 -5.18 -18.60 -13.61
C ILE A 164 -6.25 -18.38 -14.69
N GLY A 165 -6.07 -17.41 -15.58
CA GLY A 165 -6.98 -17.11 -16.68
C GLY A 165 -7.02 -18.18 -17.77
N LYS A 166 -6.18 -19.23 -17.71
CA LYS A 166 -6.35 -20.43 -18.55
C LYS A 166 -7.28 -21.46 -17.93
N ILE A 167 -7.51 -21.39 -16.62
CA ILE A 167 -8.38 -22.31 -15.90
C ILE A 167 -9.87 -21.98 -16.17
N PHE A 168 -10.18 -20.71 -16.47
CA PHE A 168 -11.53 -20.22 -16.79
C PHE A 168 -11.51 -18.97 -17.69
#